data_AF-A0A354M2R1-F1
#
_entry.id   AF-A0A354M2R1-F1
#
_cell.length_a   1.000
_cell.length_b   1.000
_cell.length_c   1.000
_cell.angle_alpha   90.00
_cell.angle_beta   90.00
_cell.angle_gamma   90.00
#
_symmetry.space_group_name_H-M   'P 1'
#
loop_
_entity.id
_entity.type
_entity.pdbx_description
1 polymer ?
#
loop_
_entity_poly.entity_id
_entity_poly.type
_entity_poly.pdbx_seq_one_letter_code
_entity_poly.pdbx_strand_id
1 'polypeptide(L)'
;MTDIKGIIDNNSEAIKNAVSEKLSHLTSGTEDYITAWKALQDEAAEVVVDILKPLLPNCEFYIPKGKSTYPDIKITAPNGDLYAIDVKCNEASKDPWFDMARLDTIYKERINKYVYEWELIIKYDSEDNGKFLKAYFLKFREVVGMRPDCKGIKYRPYDGKVRPKTWSDFDNEIVYWKTDDDFHKGIDISLIYRWKENIKSTLVPKLTDEQKKEFKALFD
;
A
#
# COMPACT_ATOMS: atom_id res chain seq x y z
N MET A 1 -6.12 16.04 -22.34
CA MET A 1 -6.10 15.75 -20.88
C MET A 1 -4.67 15.38 -20.54
N THR A 2 -4.09 15.93 -19.47
CA THR A 2 -2.72 15.60 -19.08
C THR A 2 -2.65 14.14 -18.65
N ASP A 3 -1.76 13.35 -19.25
CA ASP A 3 -1.54 11.96 -18.85
C ASP A 3 -0.72 11.91 -17.55
N ILE A 4 -1.39 12.17 -16.44
CA ILE A 4 -0.77 12.23 -15.10
C ILE A 4 -0.12 10.88 -14.77
N LYS A 5 -0.80 9.78 -15.09
CA LYS A 5 -0.29 8.43 -14.86
C LYS A 5 1.01 8.20 -15.65
N GLY A 6 1.01 8.47 -16.95
CA GLY A 6 2.19 8.33 -17.79
C GLY A 6 3.34 9.21 -17.34
N ILE A 7 3.07 10.46 -16.91
CA ILE A 7 4.10 11.36 -16.38
C ILE A 7 4.75 10.78 -15.12
N ILE A 8 3.95 10.32 -14.14
CA ILE A 8 4.49 9.75 -12.90
C ILE A 8 5.24 8.44 -13.17
N ASP A 9 4.67 7.54 -13.98
CA ASP A 9 5.31 6.27 -14.34
C ASP A 9 6.68 6.50 -15.03
N ASN A 10 6.76 7.44 -15.97
CA ASN A 10 8.00 7.79 -16.69
C ASN A 10 9.06 8.47 -15.81
N ASN A 11 8.67 9.03 -14.66
CA ASN A 11 9.59 9.68 -13.73
C ASN A 11 9.85 8.85 -12.47
N SER A 12 9.36 7.61 -12.40
CA SER A 12 9.53 6.71 -11.25
C SER A 12 10.99 6.53 -10.84
N GLU A 13 11.90 6.38 -11.81
CA GLU A 13 13.34 6.25 -11.56
C GLU A 13 13.95 7.53 -10.96
N ALA A 14 13.60 8.70 -11.52
CA ALA A 14 14.06 9.99 -11.01
C ALA A 14 13.56 10.24 -9.58
N ILE A 15 12.30 9.90 -9.29
CA ILE A 15 11.70 9.97 -7.94
C ILE A 15 12.48 9.09 -6.97
N LYS A 16 12.69 7.81 -7.30
CA LYS A 16 13.46 6.89 -6.44
C LYS A 16 14.86 7.41 -6.15
N ASN A 17 15.56 7.91 -7.16
CA ASN A 17 16.94 8.36 -7.01
C ASN A 17 17.04 9.61 -6.14
N ALA A 18 16.19 10.61 -6.37
CA ALA A 18 16.17 11.82 -5.56
C ALA A 18 15.75 11.57 -4.10
N VAL A 19 14.75 10.71 -3.88
CA VAL A 19 14.39 10.27 -2.53
C VAL A 19 15.56 9.54 -1.87
N SER A 20 16.18 8.60 -2.58
CA SER A 20 17.30 7.83 -2.03
C SER A 20 18.47 8.73 -1.65
N GLU A 21 18.84 9.68 -2.50
CA GLU A 21 19.88 10.68 -2.24
C GLU A 21 19.55 11.50 -0.98
N LYS A 22 18.35 12.08 -0.92
CA LYS A 22 17.91 12.86 0.24
C LYS A 22 17.96 12.05 1.54
N LEU A 23 17.41 10.83 1.52
CA LEU A 23 17.29 10.00 2.71
C LEU A 23 18.63 9.38 3.14
N SER A 24 19.57 9.12 2.22
CA SER A 24 20.93 8.68 2.54
C SER A 24 21.71 9.70 3.37
N HIS A 25 21.36 10.99 3.24
CA HIS A 25 21.95 12.07 4.02
C HIS A 25 21.20 12.38 5.31
N LEU A 26 20.05 11.74 5.56
CA LEU A 26 19.36 11.80 6.83
C LEU A 26 20.16 10.98 7.86
N THR A 27 21.20 11.60 8.43
CA THR A 27 21.86 11.03 9.60
C THR A 27 20.89 11.15 10.76
N SER A 28 20.56 9.99 11.32
CA SER A 28 19.67 9.83 12.45
C SER A 28 20.22 10.54 13.69
N GLY A 29 19.94 11.83 13.81
CA GLY A 29 20.19 12.63 15.01
C GLY A 29 19.12 12.44 16.09
N THR A 30 18.23 11.46 15.94
CA THR A 30 17.07 11.24 16.80
C THR A 30 17.26 10.01 17.66
N GLU A 31 17.29 10.16 18.98
CA GLU A 31 17.50 9.09 19.97
C GLU A 31 16.32 8.09 20.10
N ASP A 32 15.29 8.17 19.25
CA ASP A 32 14.10 7.29 19.31
C ASP A 32 13.67 6.78 17.92
N TYR A 33 13.58 5.45 17.81
CA TYR A 33 13.12 4.67 16.66
C TYR A 33 11.78 5.15 16.08
N ILE A 34 10.82 5.56 16.93
CA ILE A 34 9.51 6.04 16.47
C ILE A 34 9.65 7.35 15.67
N THR A 35 10.68 8.13 15.96
CA THR A 35 10.96 9.40 15.28
C THR A 35 11.60 9.18 13.92
N ALA A 36 12.47 8.16 13.79
CA ALA A 36 13.26 7.93 12.58
C ALA A 36 12.40 7.55 11.36
N TRP A 37 11.51 6.56 11.46
CA TRP A 37 10.70 6.13 10.29
C TRP A 37 9.72 7.21 9.83
N LYS A 38 9.22 8.05 10.75
CA LYS A 38 8.30 9.14 10.42
C LYS A 38 9.06 10.27 9.71
N ALA A 39 10.27 10.60 10.15
CA ALA A 39 11.12 11.56 9.45
C ALA A 39 11.43 11.10 8.01
N LEU A 40 11.77 9.82 7.81
CA LEU A 40 11.94 9.26 6.46
C LEU A 40 10.70 9.44 5.60
N GLN A 41 9.51 9.16 6.17
CA GLN A 41 8.25 9.26 5.45
C GLN A 41 7.92 10.71 5.05
N ASP A 42 8.07 11.65 5.97
CA ASP A 42 7.76 13.06 5.75
C ASP A 42 8.71 13.69 4.73
N GLU A 43 10.02 13.48 4.89
CA GLU A 43 11.04 13.99 3.95
C GLU A 43 10.87 13.39 2.55
N ALA A 44 10.54 12.10 2.46
CA ALA A 44 10.27 11.47 1.17
C ALA A 44 9.05 12.06 0.48
N ALA A 45 7.98 12.35 1.23
CA ALA A 45 6.77 12.94 0.67
C ALA A 45 7.03 14.34 0.08
N GLU A 46 7.81 15.16 0.78
CA GLU A 46 8.23 16.48 0.30
C GLU A 46 9.05 16.39 -0.99
N VAL A 47 10.05 15.51 -1.04
CA VAL A 47 10.88 15.30 -2.26
C VAL A 47 10.03 14.86 -3.45
N VAL A 48 9.08 13.95 -3.26
CA VAL A 48 8.19 13.52 -4.34
C VAL A 48 7.37 14.69 -4.87
N VAL A 49 6.83 15.54 -3.99
CA VAL A 49 6.07 16.73 -4.39
C VAL A 49 6.96 17.72 -5.17
N ASP A 50 8.17 17.97 -4.72
CA ASP A 50 9.10 18.90 -5.37
C ASP A 50 9.46 18.47 -6.80
N ILE A 51 9.58 17.16 -7.04
CA ILE A 51 9.84 16.61 -8.36
C ILE A 51 8.60 16.70 -9.26
N LEU A 52 7.43 16.34 -8.72
CA LEU A 52 6.21 16.22 -9.53
C LEU A 52 5.53 17.56 -9.82
N LYS A 53 5.65 18.55 -8.93
CA LYS A 53 4.96 19.83 -9.07
C LYS A 53 5.36 20.61 -10.33
N PRO A 54 6.65 20.68 -10.74
CA PRO A 54 7.04 21.26 -12.03
C PRO A 54 6.53 20.47 -13.24
N LEU A 55 6.40 19.14 -13.11
CA LEU A 55 5.94 18.24 -14.19
C LEU A 55 4.41 18.27 -14.36
N LEU A 56 3.69 18.60 -13.29
CA LEU A 56 2.23 18.64 -13.21
C LEU A 56 1.75 20.02 -12.74
N PRO A 57 2.08 21.11 -13.46
CA PRO A 57 1.91 22.49 -12.96
C PRO A 57 0.46 22.91 -12.74
N ASN A 58 -0.49 22.19 -13.34
CA ASN A 58 -1.94 22.45 -13.21
C ASN A 58 -2.61 21.57 -12.15
N CYS A 59 -1.88 20.70 -11.45
CA CYS A 59 -2.44 19.86 -10.40
C CYS A 59 -2.24 20.50 -9.03
N GLU A 60 -3.20 20.29 -8.13
CA GLU A 60 -3.04 20.63 -6.72
C GLU A 60 -2.43 19.46 -5.96
N PHE A 61 -1.40 19.75 -5.16
CA PHE A 61 -0.74 18.79 -4.29
C PHE A 61 -1.08 19.08 -2.84
N TYR A 62 -1.44 18.06 -2.08
CA TYR A 62 -1.74 18.16 -0.66
C TYR A 62 -1.08 17.01 0.10
N ILE A 63 -0.23 17.36 1.07
CA ILE A 63 0.33 16.43 2.06
C ILE A 63 -0.52 16.54 3.34
N PRO A 64 -1.34 15.53 3.70
CA PRO A 64 -2.16 15.62 4.90
C PRO A 64 -1.33 15.64 6.18
N LYS A 65 -1.72 16.49 7.13
CA LYS A 65 -1.05 16.61 8.44
C LYS A 65 -1.58 15.64 9.51
N GLY A 66 -2.68 14.94 9.23
CA GLY A 66 -3.35 14.07 10.20
C GLY A 66 -2.80 12.65 10.19
N LYS A 67 -2.46 12.11 11.37
CA LYS A 67 -1.85 10.78 11.59
C LYS A 67 -2.61 9.57 11.00
N SER A 68 -3.87 9.74 10.60
CA SER A 68 -4.72 8.67 10.04
C SER A 68 -5.38 9.07 8.71
N THR A 69 -4.83 10.07 8.04
CA THR A 69 -5.36 10.55 6.75
C THR A 69 -4.58 9.89 5.63
N TYR A 70 -5.28 9.12 4.80
CA TYR A 70 -4.74 8.57 3.57
C TYR A 70 -5.07 9.49 2.39
N PRO A 71 -4.19 9.67 1.39
CA PRO A 71 -2.79 9.20 1.30
C PRO A 71 -1.78 10.19 1.90
N ASP A 72 -0.49 9.85 1.92
CA ASP A 72 0.57 10.82 2.25
C ASP A 72 0.68 11.99 1.24
N ILE A 73 0.45 11.73 -0.04
CA ILE A 73 0.39 12.76 -1.08
C ILE A 73 -0.87 12.56 -1.90
N LYS A 74 -1.78 13.54 -1.82
CA LYS A 74 -2.96 13.61 -2.67
C LYS A 74 -2.71 14.59 -3.81
N ILE A 75 -3.00 14.15 -5.03
CA ILE A 75 -2.92 14.99 -6.24
C ILE A 75 -4.33 15.13 -6.81
N THR A 76 -4.78 16.37 -6.98
CA THR A 76 -6.08 16.69 -7.60
C THR A 76 -5.83 17.32 -8.96
N ALA A 77 -6.33 16.68 -10.02
CA ALA A 77 -6.25 17.19 -11.38
C ALA A 77 -7.29 18.30 -11.61
N PRO A 78 -7.13 19.16 -12.64
CA PRO A 78 -8.08 20.23 -12.96
C PRO A 78 -9.53 19.77 -13.18
N ASN A 79 -9.74 18.54 -13.63
CA ASN A 79 -11.05 17.95 -13.85
C ASN A 79 -11.67 17.33 -12.58
N GLY A 80 -10.99 17.40 -11.44
CA GLY A 80 -11.41 16.81 -10.18
C GLY A 80 -10.94 15.37 -9.96
N ASP A 81 -10.24 14.75 -10.92
CA ASP A 81 -9.69 13.41 -10.75
C ASP A 81 -8.67 13.38 -9.62
N LEU A 82 -8.74 12.32 -8.82
CA LEU A 82 -7.88 12.13 -7.66
C LEU A 82 -6.82 11.07 -7.95
N TYR A 83 -5.59 11.36 -7.55
CA TYR A 83 -4.48 10.42 -7.56
C TYR A 83 -3.81 10.40 -6.18
N ALA A 84 -3.18 9.29 -5.85
CA ALA A 84 -2.55 9.10 -4.55
C ALA A 84 -1.13 8.55 -4.69
N ILE A 85 -0.22 9.05 -3.85
CA ILE A 85 1.06 8.41 -3.58
C ILE A 85 1.14 8.24 -2.06
N ASP A 86 1.29 6.99 -1.61
CA ASP A 86 1.43 6.67 -0.19
C ASP A 86 2.87 6.25 0.09
N VAL A 87 3.42 6.68 1.23
CA VAL A 87 4.80 6.41 1.62
C VAL A 87 4.79 5.42 2.79
N LYS A 88 5.46 4.28 2.62
CA LYS A 88 5.53 3.23 3.63
C LYS A 88 6.96 2.95 4.02
N CYS A 89 7.25 2.98 5.31
CA CYS A 89 8.54 2.58 5.86
C CYS A 89 8.43 1.22 6.53
N ASN A 90 9.43 0.35 6.36
CA ASN A 90 9.55 -0.89 7.13
C ASN A 90 11.02 -1.29 7.32
N GLU A 91 11.32 -1.87 8.49
CA GLU A 91 12.66 -2.36 8.81
C GLU A 91 13.09 -3.52 7.90
N ALA A 92 14.39 -3.62 7.61
CA ALA A 92 14.97 -4.65 6.76
C ALA A 92 15.04 -6.03 7.42
N SER A 93 15.11 -6.08 8.75
CA SER A 93 15.26 -7.31 9.54
C SER A 93 14.03 -8.23 9.49
N LYS A 94 12.87 -7.71 9.05
CA LYS A 94 11.61 -8.47 8.94
C LYS A 94 10.92 -8.14 7.64
N ASP A 95 10.27 -9.15 7.05
CA ASP A 95 9.40 -8.92 5.90
C ASP A 95 8.33 -7.86 6.19
N PRO A 96 7.98 -7.04 5.20
CA PRO A 96 7.10 -5.92 5.45
C PRO A 96 5.69 -6.39 5.81
N TRP A 97 5.13 -5.73 6.82
CA TRP A 97 3.80 -6.05 7.36
C TRP A 97 2.98 -4.79 7.64
N PHE A 98 3.25 -3.71 6.91
CA PHE A 98 2.48 -2.47 6.99
C PHE A 98 1.07 -2.63 6.41
N ASP A 99 0.15 -1.81 6.92
CA ASP A 99 -1.24 -1.78 6.49
C ASP A 99 -1.35 -0.98 5.19
N MET A 100 -1.85 -1.61 4.12
CA MET A 100 -2.05 -0.95 2.83
C MET A 100 -3.48 -0.43 2.68
N ALA A 101 -4.46 -1.34 2.73
CA ALA A 101 -5.89 -1.04 2.63
C ALA A 101 -6.72 -2.05 3.43
N ARG A 102 -8.03 -1.83 3.57
CA ARG A 102 -8.96 -2.85 4.10
C ARG A 102 -9.63 -3.56 2.93
N LEU A 103 -9.49 -4.88 2.89
CA LEU A 103 -10.03 -5.74 1.83
C LEU A 103 -11.53 -5.52 1.64
N ASP A 104 -12.29 -5.46 2.73
CA ASP A 104 -13.75 -5.31 2.72
C ASP A 104 -14.24 -3.98 2.13
N THR A 105 -13.38 -2.96 2.07
CA THR A 105 -13.73 -1.62 1.57
C THR A 105 -12.82 -1.15 0.43
N ILE A 106 -11.99 -2.03 -0.12
CA ILE A 106 -10.90 -1.64 -1.04
C ILE A 106 -11.43 -0.98 -2.31
N TYR A 107 -12.52 -1.49 -2.88
CA TYR A 107 -13.12 -0.87 -4.06
C TYR A 107 -13.59 0.54 -3.79
N LYS A 108 -14.29 0.75 -2.67
CA LYS A 108 -14.84 2.06 -2.31
C LYS A 108 -13.77 3.08 -1.93
N GLU A 109 -12.82 2.69 -1.08
CA GLU A 109 -11.89 3.63 -0.45
C GLU A 109 -10.59 3.82 -1.24
N ARG A 110 -10.33 2.95 -2.23
CA ARG A 110 -9.11 2.96 -3.05
C ARG A 110 -9.45 2.97 -4.55
N ILE A 111 -9.84 1.82 -5.10
CA ILE A 111 -9.96 1.58 -6.56
C ILE A 111 -10.91 2.54 -7.27
N ASN A 112 -12.08 2.81 -6.68
CA ASN A 112 -13.09 3.69 -7.29
C ASN A 112 -12.95 5.14 -6.84
N LYS A 113 -12.04 5.42 -5.90
CA LYS A 113 -11.84 6.76 -5.33
C LYS A 113 -10.72 7.51 -6.03
N TYR A 114 -9.67 6.82 -6.42
CA TYR A 114 -8.53 7.38 -7.13
C TYR A 114 -8.47 6.79 -8.54
N VAL A 115 -8.20 7.65 -9.52
CA VAL A 115 -7.92 7.20 -10.89
C VAL A 115 -6.71 6.28 -10.89
N TYR A 116 -5.72 6.59 -10.05
CA TYR A 116 -4.55 5.75 -9.89
C TYR A 116 -3.80 5.98 -8.58
N GLU A 117 -3.10 4.95 -8.10
CA GLU A 117 -2.35 4.98 -6.84
C GLU A 117 -0.93 4.38 -7.00
N TRP A 118 0.05 5.05 -6.41
CA TRP A 118 1.42 4.57 -6.25
C TRP A 118 1.81 4.45 -4.79
N GLU A 119 2.84 3.67 -4.55
CA GLU A 119 3.41 3.39 -3.23
C GLU A 119 4.93 3.59 -3.30
N LEU A 120 5.44 4.49 -2.48
CA LEU A 120 6.87 4.68 -2.22
C LEU A 120 7.25 3.88 -0.98
N ILE A 121 7.96 2.78 -1.17
CA ILE A 121 8.36 1.89 -0.08
C ILE A 121 9.81 2.17 0.31
N ILE A 122 10.04 2.46 1.58
CA ILE A 122 11.35 2.73 2.17
C ILE A 122 11.74 1.55 3.07
N LYS A 123 12.85 0.91 2.72
CA LYS A 123 13.52 -0.11 3.53
C LYS A 123 14.62 0.58 4.35
N TYR A 124 14.60 0.39 5.66
CA TYR A 124 15.57 0.98 6.58
C TYR A 124 16.16 -0.04 7.55
N ASP A 125 17.32 0.26 8.12
CA ASP A 125 17.95 -0.53 9.17
C ASP A 125 17.44 -0.05 10.55
N SER A 126 16.76 -0.92 11.28
CA SER A 126 16.27 -0.60 12.62
C SER A 126 17.35 -0.64 13.70
N GLU A 127 18.46 -1.35 13.46
CA GLU A 127 19.58 -1.46 14.39
C GLU A 127 20.56 -0.27 14.26
N ASP A 128 20.64 0.34 13.07
CA ASP A 128 21.42 1.55 12.78
C ASP A 128 20.52 2.80 12.78
N ASN A 129 19.76 2.98 13.88
CA ASN A 129 18.90 4.15 14.16
C ASN A 129 17.99 4.60 12.99
N GLY A 130 17.39 3.65 12.28
CA GLY A 130 16.49 3.96 11.17
C GLY A 130 17.20 4.36 9.88
N LYS A 131 18.49 4.04 9.71
CA LYS A 131 19.26 4.36 8.52
C LYS A 131 18.57 3.89 7.25
N PHE A 132 18.44 4.79 6.30
CA PHE A 132 17.93 4.49 4.97
C PHE A 132 18.80 3.44 4.26
N LEU A 133 18.16 2.43 3.65
CA LEU A 133 18.84 1.41 2.86
C LEU A 133 18.45 1.44 1.39
N LYS A 134 17.13 1.49 1.10
CA LYS A 134 16.63 1.41 -0.28
C LYS A 134 15.21 1.96 -0.40
N ALA A 135 14.90 2.56 -1.54
CA ALA A 135 13.55 2.99 -1.91
C ALA A 135 13.03 2.20 -3.11
N TYR A 136 11.72 1.99 -3.15
CA TYR A 136 10.98 1.43 -4.28
C TYR A 136 9.81 2.35 -4.62
N PHE A 137 9.57 2.61 -5.89
CA PHE A 137 8.41 3.36 -6.34
C PHE A 137 7.63 2.49 -7.31
N LEU A 138 6.46 2.04 -6.86
CA LEU A 138 5.68 1.00 -7.52
C LEU A 138 4.21 1.39 -7.56
N LYS A 139 3.45 0.73 -8.43
CA LYS A 139 2.00 0.90 -8.50
C LYS A 139 1.39 0.16 -7.31
N PHE A 140 0.26 0.62 -6.76
CA PHE A 140 -0.37 -0.01 -5.58
C PHE A 140 -0.48 -1.54 -5.71
N ARG A 141 -1.02 -2.04 -6.84
CA ARG A 141 -1.15 -3.48 -7.10
C ARG A 141 0.20 -4.21 -7.14
N GLU A 142 1.29 -3.57 -7.56
CA GLU A 142 2.60 -4.19 -7.70
C GLU A 142 3.30 -4.40 -6.35
N VAL A 143 2.85 -3.69 -5.32
CA VAL A 143 3.30 -3.82 -3.93
C VAL A 143 2.56 -4.96 -3.22
N VAL A 144 1.30 -5.22 -3.57
CA VAL A 144 0.46 -6.22 -2.91
C VAL A 144 0.99 -7.63 -3.13
N GLY A 145 1.14 -8.40 -2.05
CA GLY A 145 1.58 -9.79 -2.13
C GLY A 145 0.49 -10.74 -2.61
N MET A 146 0.85 -12.01 -2.82
CA MET A 146 -0.10 -13.10 -3.06
C MET A 146 -0.25 -13.98 -1.82
N ARG A 147 -1.48 -14.43 -1.53
CA ARG A 147 -1.77 -15.49 -0.55
C ARG A 147 -1.70 -16.86 -1.24
N PRO A 148 -0.76 -17.75 -0.87
CA PRO A 148 -0.61 -19.05 -1.53
C PRO A 148 -1.84 -19.95 -1.48
N ASP A 149 -2.60 -19.89 -0.38
CA ASP A 149 -3.75 -20.78 -0.11
C ASP A 149 -4.92 -20.58 -1.07
N CYS A 150 -5.17 -19.33 -1.48
CA CYS A 150 -6.28 -18.98 -2.36
C CYS A 150 -5.84 -18.45 -3.72
N LYS A 151 -4.54 -18.20 -3.92
CA LYS A 151 -4.00 -17.50 -5.11
C LYS A 151 -4.62 -16.11 -5.34
N GLY A 152 -5.22 -15.52 -4.31
CA GLY A 152 -5.68 -14.14 -4.27
C GLY A 152 -4.65 -13.21 -3.62
N ILE A 153 -5.02 -11.95 -3.41
CA ILE A 153 -4.15 -10.96 -2.77
C ILE A 153 -3.83 -11.33 -1.32
N LYS A 154 -2.64 -10.97 -0.85
CA LYS A 154 -2.19 -11.17 0.53
C LYS A 154 -2.91 -10.19 1.46
N TYR A 155 -3.42 -10.70 2.57
CA TYR A 155 -4.11 -9.91 3.59
C TYR A 155 -3.94 -10.55 4.97
N ARG A 156 -4.19 -9.78 6.03
CA ARG A 156 -4.21 -10.26 7.41
C ARG A 156 -5.54 -10.95 7.73
N PRO A 157 -5.54 -12.24 8.15
CA PRO A 157 -6.78 -13.03 8.25
C PRO A 157 -7.90 -12.37 9.06
N TYR A 158 -7.60 -11.94 10.28
CA TYR A 158 -8.61 -11.54 11.26
C TYR A 158 -9.31 -10.21 10.93
N ASP A 159 -8.62 -9.23 10.35
CA ASP A 159 -9.20 -7.90 10.08
C ASP A 159 -9.15 -7.46 8.60
N GLY A 160 -8.68 -8.34 7.72
CA GLY A 160 -8.73 -8.14 6.27
C GLY A 160 -7.81 -7.02 5.78
N LYS A 161 -6.79 -6.61 6.54
CA LYS A 161 -5.85 -5.59 6.05
C LYS A 161 -4.96 -6.17 4.94
N VAL A 162 -4.97 -5.54 3.76
CA VAL A 162 -4.12 -5.91 2.62
C VAL A 162 -2.65 -5.76 3.00
N ARG A 163 -1.83 -6.71 2.56
CA ARG A 163 -0.43 -6.85 2.95
C ARG A 163 0.51 -6.82 1.75
N PRO A 164 1.71 -6.24 1.91
CA PRO A 164 2.70 -6.20 0.85
C PRO A 164 3.34 -7.58 0.62
N LYS A 165 4.00 -7.70 -0.53
CA LYS A 165 4.93 -8.80 -0.86
C LYS A 165 6.18 -8.77 0.04
N THR A 166 6.99 -9.83 -0.01
CA THR A 166 8.19 -9.96 0.86
C THR A 166 9.32 -9.04 0.40
N TRP A 167 10.35 -8.82 1.25
CA TRP A 167 11.55 -8.10 0.80
C TRP A 167 12.23 -8.79 -0.38
N SER A 168 12.29 -10.12 -0.36
CA SER A 168 12.81 -10.89 -1.48
C SER A 168 12.02 -10.63 -2.77
N ASP A 169 10.69 -10.52 -2.69
CA ASP A 169 9.86 -10.19 -3.86
C ASP A 169 10.12 -8.77 -4.38
N PHE A 170 10.38 -7.79 -3.49
CA PHE A 170 10.77 -6.44 -3.91
C PHE A 170 12.15 -6.43 -4.58
N ASP A 171 13.15 -7.08 -3.94
CA ASP A 171 14.53 -7.10 -4.39
C ASP A 171 14.69 -7.86 -5.73
N ASN A 172 13.84 -8.86 -5.99
CA ASN A 172 13.79 -9.62 -7.24
C ASN A 172 12.72 -9.13 -8.23
N GLU A 173 12.14 -7.95 -8.01
CA GLU A 173 11.17 -7.32 -8.91
C GLU A 173 9.94 -8.21 -9.24
N ILE A 174 9.53 -9.05 -8.30
CA ILE A 174 8.38 -9.95 -8.49
C ILE A 174 7.08 -9.15 -8.48
N VAL A 175 6.29 -9.28 -9.54
CA VAL A 175 4.96 -8.69 -9.68
C VAL A 175 3.92 -9.79 -9.83
N TYR A 176 3.11 -9.98 -8.77
CA TYR A 176 2.01 -10.95 -8.77
C TYR A 176 0.79 -10.46 -9.56
N TRP A 177 0.56 -9.14 -9.58
CA TRP A 177 -0.61 -8.49 -10.15
C TRP A 177 -0.19 -7.54 -11.27
N LYS A 178 -0.08 -8.05 -12.50
CA LYS A 178 0.52 -7.32 -13.64
C LYS A 178 -0.43 -6.26 -14.18
N THR A 179 -1.73 -6.54 -14.17
CA THR A 179 -2.82 -5.77 -14.77
C THR A 179 -3.88 -5.41 -13.74
N ASP A 180 -4.70 -4.40 -14.00
CA ASP A 180 -5.78 -4.07 -13.07
C ASP A 180 -6.83 -5.21 -13.01
N ASP A 181 -7.05 -5.90 -14.13
CA ASP A 181 -7.95 -7.06 -14.20
C ASP A 181 -7.50 -8.25 -13.34
N ASP A 182 -6.20 -8.60 -13.36
CA ASP A 182 -5.70 -9.67 -12.49
C ASP A 182 -5.74 -9.28 -11.02
N PHE A 183 -5.52 -8.00 -10.72
CA PHE A 183 -5.59 -7.48 -9.36
C PHE A 183 -7.01 -7.53 -8.81
N HIS A 184 -8.00 -7.09 -9.59
CA HIS A 184 -9.43 -7.18 -9.22
C HIS A 184 -9.87 -8.63 -8.99
N LYS A 185 -9.47 -9.55 -9.88
CA LYS A 185 -9.72 -10.98 -9.68
C LYS A 185 -9.08 -11.49 -8.37
N GLY A 186 -7.84 -11.05 -8.09
CA GLY A 186 -7.14 -11.39 -6.85
C GLY A 186 -7.85 -10.86 -5.59
N ILE A 187 -8.43 -9.66 -5.65
CA ILE A 187 -9.26 -9.08 -4.58
C ILE A 187 -10.50 -9.93 -4.35
N ASP A 188 -11.26 -10.23 -5.41
CA ASP A 188 -12.53 -10.95 -5.32
C ASP A 188 -12.35 -12.36 -4.77
N ILE A 189 -11.32 -13.07 -5.25
CA ILE A 189 -10.93 -14.40 -4.73
C ILE A 189 -10.63 -14.31 -3.23
N SER A 190 -9.83 -13.31 -2.82
CA SER A 190 -9.46 -13.14 -1.41
C SER A 190 -10.63 -12.76 -0.51
N LEU A 191 -11.58 -11.95 -0.99
CA LEU A 191 -12.81 -11.60 -0.27
C LEU A 191 -13.62 -12.86 0.03
N ILE A 192 -13.92 -13.67 -1.00
CA ILE A 192 -14.70 -14.89 -0.85
C ILE A 192 -13.96 -15.89 0.05
N TYR A 193 -12.67 -16.08 -0.16
CA TYR A 193 -11.85 -16.98 0.65
C TYR A 193 -11.84 -16.56 2.12
N ARG A 194 -11.64 -15.27 2.42
CA ARG A 194 -11.69 -14.75 3.80
C ARG A 194 -13.04 -15.01 4.46
N TRP A 195 -14.16 -14.76 3.77
CA TRP A 195 -15.48 -15.01 4.32
C TRP A 195 -15.72 -16.50 4.60
N LYS A 196 -15.30 -17.39 3.69
CA LYS A 196 -15.37 -18.84 3.91
C LYS A 196 -14.58 -19.24 5.16
N GLU A 197 -13.37 -18.72 5.33
CA GLU A 197 -12.55 -19.03 6.50
C GLU A 197 -13.16 -18.46 7.79
N ASN A 198 -13.67 -17.24 7.79
CA ASN A 198 -14.35 -16.65 8.96
C ASN A 198 -15.60 -17.45 9.36
N ILE A 199 -16.41 -17.86 8.37
CA ILE A 199 -17.60 -18.69 8.63
C ILE A 199 -17.16 -20.01 9.28
N LYS A 200 -16.21 -20.73 8.67
CA LYS A 200 -15.76 -22.04 9.14
C LYS A 200 -15.08 -21.99 10.51
N SER A 201 -14.16 -21.05 10.70
CA SER A 201 -13.30 -21.00 11.89
C SER A 201 -13.89 -20.21 13.06
N THR A 202 -14.80 -19.26 12.79
CA THR A 202 -15.30 -18.34 13.81
C THR A 202 -16.80 -18.46 14.03
N LEU A 203 -17.62 -18.52 12.97
CA LEU A 203 -19.07 -18.58 13.12
C LEU A 203 -19.55 -19.98 13.50
N VAL A 204 -19.25 -20.98 12.66
CA VAL A 204 -19.74 -22.37 12.82
C VAL A 204 -19.46 -22.96 14.21
N PRO A 205 -18.26 -22.78 14.82
CA PRO A 205 -17.99 -23.32 16.16
C PRO A 205 -18.82 -22.68 17.28
N LYS A 206 -19.42 -21.50 17.03
CA LYS A 206 -20.24 -20.76 18.01
C LYS A 206 -21.73 -21.05 17.90
N LEU A 207 -22.18 -21.72 16.83
CA LEU A 207 -23.59 -22.00 16.59
C LEU A 207 -24.05 -23.24 17.37
N THR A 208 -25.25 -23.18 17.94
CA THR A 208 -25.98 -24.39 18.39
C THR A 208 -26.42 -25.24 17.20
N ASP A 209 -26.91 -26.46 17.45
CA ASP A 209 -27.37 -27.32 16.36
C ASP A 209 -28.64 -26.78 15.67
N GLU A 210 -29.54 -26.11 16.41
CA GLU A 210 -30.66 -25.36 15.81
C GLU A 210 -30.14 -24.23 14.91
N GLN A 211 -29.20 -23.41 15.41
CA GLN A 211 -28.64 -22.30 14.63
C GLN A 211 -27.85 -22.77 13.41
N LYS A 212 -27.20 -23.94 13.47
CA LYS A 212 -26.55 -24.55 12.28
C LYS A 212 -27.57 -24.94 11.22
N LYS A 213 -28.75 -25.46 11.62
CA LYS A 213 -29.84 -25.78 10.68
C LYS A 213 -30.38 -24.51 10.03
N GLU A 214 -30.63 -23.46 10.81
CA GLU A 214 -31.04 -22.15 10.30
C GLU A 214 -30.01 -21.55 9.35
N PHE A 215 -28.72 -21.59 9.72
CA PHE A 215 -27.64 -21.08 8.88
C PHE A 215 -27.52 -21.86 7.57
N LYS A 216 -27.67 -23.19 7.61
CA LYS A 216 -27.65 -24.03 6.41
C LYS A 216 -28.79 -23.67 5.44
N ALA A 217 -29.98 -23.38 5.96
CA ALA A 217 -31.14 -23.00 5.16
C ALA A 217 -30.98 -21.66 4.39
N LEU A 218 -29.94 -20.86 4.69
CA LEU A 218 -29.62 -19.67 3.89
C LEU A 218 -29.04 -19.99 2.51
N PHE A 219 -28.66 -21.25 2.27
CA PHE A 219 -27.97 -21.70 1.05
C PHE A 219 -28.78 -22.71 0.22
N ASP A 220 -30.00 -23.03 0.66
CA ASP A 220 -30.96 -23.91 -0.03
C ASP A 220 -32.02 -23.06 -0.76
#